data_AF-A0A5N6MN82-F1
#
_entry.id   AF-A0A5N6MN82-F1
#
_cell.length_a   1.000
_cell.length_b   1.000
_cell.length_c   1.000
_cell.angle_alpha   90.00
_cell.angle_beta   90.00
_cell.angle_gamma   90.00
#
_symmetry.space_group_name_H-M   'P 1'
#
loop_
_entity.id
_entity.type
_entity.pdbx_description
1 polymer ?
#
loop_
_entity_poly.entity_id
_entity_poly.type
_entity_poly.pdbx_seq_one_letter_code
_entity_poly.pdbx_strand_id
1 'polypeptide(L)'
;MEAMNSDNHFNIMLVIVCQLVPEIESVLREMFGKFNFREESGLLQFWACRTDPDSEEIGCNLVLTHLTCNPTQDLGLEDYRKRCLEKQYPFIGIETCVGNWLAGRAVQTGIADHRTIHHVVDQDDQHSVDVGARGQLVLPVFFDDSAENKLAGVIEYVTNVRKESYVEDFEQFHNLLKDKGLKSTYMGKTIKVVYDGDMIKFRLPLSAKFTDMLREVTKRFTGLENTKFRVEYVDKNGVCLPISSDEVLQICMKDSSLKGANFIKMHVYLEHIVF
;
A
#
# COMPACT_ATOMS: atom_id res chain seq x y z
N MET A 1 -12.35 -36.34 -31.03
CA MET A 1 -10.97 -36.80 -30.73
C MET A 1 -10.12 -35.54 -30.88
N GLU A 2 -9.71 -34.82 -29.84
CA GLU A 2 -9.65 -35.06 -28.40
C GLU A 2 -10.25 -33.86 -27.66
N ALA A 3 -11.09 -34.11 -26.66
CA ALA A 3 -11.38 -33.11 -25.64
C ALA A 3 -10.10 -32.97 -24.81
N MET A 4 -9.30 -31.93 -25.07
CA MET A 4 -8.17 -31.58 -24.21
C MET A 4 -8.71 -31.01 -22.89
N ASN A 5 -8.99 -31.95 -21.98
CA ASN A 5 -8.94 -31.87 -20.52
C ASN A 5 -8.90 -30.45 -19.91
N SER A 6 -10.08 -29.91 -19.58
CA SER A 6 -10.21 -28.83 -18.59
C SER A 6 -9.54 -29.19 -17.26
N ASP A 7 -9.53 -30.48 -16.91
CA ASP A 7 -8.88 -31.03 -15.73
C ASP A 7 -7.35 -30.88 -15.73
N ASN A 8 -6.69 -30.85 -16.89
CA ASN A 8 -5.24 -30.63 -16.95
C ASN A 8 -4.89 -29.15 -16.73
N HIS A 9 -5.74 -28.23 -17.23
CA HIS A 9 -5.51 -26.81 -17.04
C HIS A 9 -5.74 -26.39 -15.58
N PHE A 10 -6.80 -26.93 -14.97
CA PHE A 10 -7.10 -26.76 -13.54
C PHE A 10 -5.96 -27.29 -12.66
N ASN A 11 -5.44 -28.50 -12.95
CA ASN A 11 -4.31 -29.06 -12.21
C ASN A 11 -3.02 -28.24 -12.38
N ILE A 12 -2.74 -27.70 -13.57
CA ILE A 12 -1.52 -26.89 -13.80
C ILE A 12 -1.59 -25.54 -13.09
N MET A 13 -2.73 -24.84 -13.13
CA MET A 13 -2.91 -23.55 -12.45
C MET A 13 -2.93 -23.69 -10.92
N LEU A 14 -3.60 -24.72 -10.39
CA LEU A 14 -3.58 -25.04 -8.97
C LEU A 14 -2.16 -25.39 -8.49
N VAL A 15 -1.41 -26.15 -9.28
CA VAL A 15 0.00 -26.49 -8.99
C VAL A 15 0.89 -25.25 -8.98
N ILE A 16 0.69 -24.29 -9.91
CA ILE A 16 1.47 -23.04 -9.95
C ILE A 16 1.19 -22.16 -8.71
N VAL A 17 -0.08 -22.01 -8.28
CA VAL A 17 -0.43 -21.28 -7.05
C VAL A 17 0.09 -22.00 -5.80
N CYS A 18 0.05 -23.33 -5.77
CA CYS A 18 0.60 -24.13 -4.67
C CYS A 18 2.13 -24.18 -4.64
N GLN A 19 2.84 -23.94 -5.75
CA GLN A 19 4.31 -23.91 -5.83
C GLN A 19 4.88 -22.50 -5.55
N LEU A 20 4.21 -21.44 -6.02
CA LEU A 20 4.66 -20.06 -5.83
C LEU A 20 4.62 -19.59 -4.37
N VAL A 21 3.64 -20.08 -3.58
CA VAL A 21 3.50 -19.68 -2.16
C VAL A 21 4.68 -20.19 -1.32
N PRO A 22 5.09 -21.47 -1.38
CA PRO A 22 6.31 -21.95 -0.72
C PRO A 22 7.59 -21.23 -1.16
N GLU A 23 7.73 -20.92 -2.46
CA GLU A 23 8.90 -20.21 -2.99
C GLU A 23 8.99 -18.79 -2.44
N ILE A 24 7.87 -18.03 -2.47
CA ILE A 24 7.87 -16.67 -1.90
C ILE A 24 8.04 -16.69 -0.38
N GLU A 25 7.43 -17.64 0.32
CA GLU A 25 7.62 -17.78 1.76
C GLU A 25 9.08 -18.07 2.12
N SER A 26 9.80 -18.84 1.32
CA SER A 26 11.23 -19.07 1.49
C SER A 26 12.04 -17.78 1.34
N VAL A 27 11.77 -17.01 0.29
CA VAL A 27 12.42 -15.71 0.04
C VAL A 27 12.14 -14.73 1.18
N LEU A 28 10.88 -14.61 1.58
CA LEU A 28 10.45 -13.71 2.65
C LEU A 28 10.98 -14.16 4.02
N ARG A 29 11.18 -15.46 4.26
CA ARG A 29 11.81 -15.97 5.49
C ARG A 29 13.25 -15.51 5.62
N GLU A 30 14.02 -15.59 4.54
CA GLU A 30 15.40 -15.06 4.54
C GLU A 30 15.39 -13.55 4.78
N MET A 31 14.46 -12.83 4.16
CA MET A 31 14.31 -11.39 4.33
C MET A 31 13.92 -11.00 5.76
N PHE A 32 12.95 -11.68 6.38
CA PHE A 32 12.55 -11.46 7.76
C PHE A 32 13.71 -11.70 8.74
N GLY A 33 14.61 -12.63 8.42
CA GLY A 33 15.84 -12.86 9.18
C GLY A 33 16.90 -11.75 9.04
N LYS A 34 16.82 -10.92 8.00
CA LYS A 34 17.73 -9.77 7.76
C LYS A 34 17.14 -8.43 8.19
N PHE A 35 15.84 -8.37 8.44
CA PHE A 35 15.18 -7.15 8.89
C PHE A 35 15.73 -6.74 10.27
N ASN A 36 16.15 -5.48 10.40
CA ASN A 36 16.71 -4.96 11.64
C ASN A 36 15.60 -4.24 12.41
N PHE A 37 15.19 -4.83 13.52
CA PHE A 37 14.19 -4.28 14.42
C PHE A 37 14.70 -3.10 15.28
N ARG A 38 16.00 -2.78 15.24
CA ARG A 38 16.61 -1.64 15.94
C ARG A 38 16.31 -1.61 17.44
N GLU A 39 16.39 -2.78 18.07
CA GLU A 39 16.06 -3.01 19.49
C GLU A 39 14.58 -2.78 19.86
N GLU A 40 13.71 -2.57 18.88
CA GLU A 40 12.27 -2.45 19.09
C GLU A 40 11.56 -3.80 19.05
N SER A 41 10.51 -3.95 19.86
CA SER A 41 9.58 -5.08 19.74
C SER A 41 8.73 -4.92 18.48
N GLY A 42 8.72 -5.97 17.66
CA GLY A 42 7.92 -5.98 16.44
C GLY A 42 7.59 -7.39 15.96
N LEU A 43 6.51 -7.47 15.19
CA LEU A 43 6.01 -8.67 14.57
C LEU A 43 5.96 -8.46 13.07
N LEU A 44 6.69 -9.30 12.34
CA LEU A 44 6.52 -9.48 10.91
C LEU A 44 5.63 -10.68 10.67
N GLN A 45 4.67 -10.52 9.76
CA GLN A 45 3.86 -11.62 9.24
C GLN A 45 3.50 -11.39 7.77
N PHE A 46 3.12 -12.45 7.08
CA PHE A 46 2.81 -12.40 5.67
C PHE A 46 1.39 -12.91 5.37
N TRP A 47 0.67 -12.14 4.57
CA TRP A 47 -0.64 -12.48 4.05
C TRP A 47 -0.48 -12.87 2.58
N ALA A 48 -0.58 -14.16 2.27
CA ALA A 48 -0.50 -14.64 0.90
C ALA A 48 -1.76 -14.26 0.13
N CYS A 49 -1.59 -13.76 -1.09
CA CYS A 49 -2.71 -13.54 -2.00
C CYS A 49 -3.06 -14.85 -2.70
N ARG A 50 -4.32 -15.25 -2.61
CA ARG A 50 -4.89 -16.40 -3.32
C ARG A 50 -5.99 -15.93 -4.25
N THR A 51 -5.71 -15.99 -5.54
CA THR A 51 -6.66 -15.76 -6.61
C THR A 51 -7.19 -17.11 -7.08
N ASP A 52 -8.50 -17.23 -7.23
CA ASP A 52 -9.10 -18.36 -7.94
C ASP A 52 -8.87 -18.13 -9.45
N PRO A 53 -8.09 -19.00 -10.14
CA PRO A 53 -7.81 -18.83 -11.57
C PRO A 53 -9.07 -18.91 -12.44
N ASP A 54 -10.15 -19.49 -11.94
CA ASP A 54 -11.42 -19.64 -12.67
C ASP A 54 -12.41 -18.50 -12.38
N SER A 55 -12.05 -17.57 -11.48
CA SER A 55 -12.90 -16.43 -11.15
C SER A 55 -12.69 -15.28 -12.14
N GLU A 56 -13.79 -14.80 -12.71
CA GLU A 56 -13.81 -13.55 -13.50
C GLU A 56 -13.76 -12.29 -12.62
N GLU A 57 -13.87 -12.43 -11.29
CA GLU A 57 -13.81 -11.30 -10.37
C GLU A 57 -12.37 -10.82 -10.15
N ILE A 58 -12.12 -9.54 -10.42
CA ILE A 58 -10.84 -8.89 -10.14
C ILE A 58 -10.69 -8.71 -8.62
N GLY A 59 -9.88 -9.56 -8.00
CA GLY A 59 -9.61 -9.51 -6.57
C GLY A 59 -8.73 -10.64 -6.05
N CYS A 60 -8.66 -10.78 -4.72
CA CYS A 60 -7.72 -11.64 -4.02
C CYS A 60 -8.25 -12.06 -2.64
N ASN A 61 -8.12 -13.34 -2.27
CA ASN A 61 -8.28 -13.76 -0.89
C ASN A 61 -6.94 -13.61 -0.15
N LEU A 62 -6.92 -12.90 0.99
CA LEU A 62 -5.74 -12.88 1.85
C LEU A 62 -5.80 -14.01 2.88
N VAL A 63 -4.77 -14.84 2.87
CA VAL A 63 -4.59 -15.92 3.85
C VAL A 63 -3.33 -15.65 4.66
N LEU A 64 -3.49 -15.50 5.98
CA LEU A 64 -2.36 -15.37 6.87
C LEU A 64 -1.53 -16.65 6.84
N THR A 65 -0.25 -16.52 6.53
CA THR A 65 0.63 -17.69 6.44
C THR A 65 1.27 -18.01 7.78
N HIS A 66 1.94 -19.17 7.84
CA HIS A 66 2.75 -19.54 8.99
C HIS A 66 4.05 -18.72 9.10
N LEU A 67 4.40 -17.94 8.06
CA LEU A 67 5.58 -17.10 8.07
C LEU A 67 5.40 -15.92 9.04
N THR A 68 6.27 -15.88 10.05
CA THR A 68 6.26 -14.86 11.08
C THR A 68 7.66 -14.65 11.65
N CYS A 69 7.94 -13.45 12.14
CA CYS A 69 9.14 -13.14 12.92
C CYS A 69 8.77 -12.20 14.08
N ASN A 70 9.04 -12.63 15.31
CA ASN A 70 8.85 -11.83 16.54
C ASN A 70 10.09 -12.04 17.42
N PRO A 71 11.19 -11.29 17.16
CA PRO A 71 12.48 -11.57 17.81
C PRO A 71 12.45 -11.35 19.32
N THR A 72 11.58 -10.45 19.80
CA THR A 72 11.44 -10.15 21.23
C THR A 72 10.47 -11.07 21.96
N GLN A 73 9.80 -11.99 21.26
CA GLN A 73 8.76 -12.87 21.82
C GLN A 73 7.73 -12.09 22.65
N ASP A 74 7.31 -10.94 22.11
CA ASP A 74 6.36 -10.09 22.81
C ASP A 74 4.97 -10.74 22.84
N LEU A 75 4.46 -11.02 24.04
CA LEU A 75 3.17 -11.67 24.26
C LEU A 75 2.00 -10.88 23.65
N GLY A 76 2.05 -9.55 23.70
CA GLY A 76 1.02 -8.69 23.14
C GLY A 76 0.97 -8.76 21.60
N LEU A 77 2.12 -8.98 20.95
CA LEU A 77 2.19 -9.22 19.51
C LEU A 77 1.79 -10.65 19.14
N GLU A 78 2.11 -11.64 19.97
CA GLU A 78 1.65 -13.02 19.78
C GLU A 78 0.12 -13.14 19.87
N ASP A 79 -0.49 -12.47 20.85
CA ASP A 79 -1.94 -12.39 21.00
C ASP A 79 -2.59 -11.72 19.79
N TYR A 80 -1.96 -10.66 19.26
CA TYR A 80 -2.43 -10.02 18.03
C TYR A 80 -2.42 -10.99 16.84
N ARG A 81 -1.31 -11.69 16.64
CA ARG A 81 -1.20 -12.72 15.58
C ARG A 81 -2.25 -13.80 15.73
N LYS A 82 -2.50 -14.29 16.95
CA LYS A 82 -3.52 -15.33 17.22
C LYS A 82 -4.92 -14.85 16.80
N ARG A 83 -5.29 -13.61 17.14
CA ARG A 83 -6.56 -13.01 16.68
C ARG A 83 -6.64 -12.91 15.15
N CYS A 84 -5.53 -12.57 14.48
CA CYS A 84 -5.48 -12.56 13.02
C CYS A 84 -5.69 -13.96 12.42
N LEU A 85 -5.20 -15.03 13.05
CA LEU A 85 -5.40 -16.41 12.60
C LEU A 85 -6.84 -16.91 12.82
N GLU A 86 -7.50 -16.48 13.88
CA GLU A 86 -8.89 -16.81 14.17
C GLU A 86 -9.87 -16.15 13.18
N LYS A 87 -9.45 -15.05 12.54
CA LYS A 87 -10.22 -14.36 11.52
C LYS A 87 -9.97 -14.96 10.14
N GLN A 88 -11.02 -15.51 9.53
CA GLN A 88 -11.03 -15.74 8.09
C GLN A 88 -11.35 -14.41 7.40
N TYR A 89 -10.41 -13.92 6.59
CA TYR A 89 -10.61 -12.67 5.89
C TYR A 89 -11.31 -12.88 4.54
N PRO A 90 -12.24 -11.98 4.17
CA PRO A 90 -13.04 -12.15 2.97
C PRO A 90 -12.22 -11.92 1.70
N PHE A 91 -12.80 -12.34 0.56
CA PHE A 91 -12.33 -11.96 -0.76
C PHE A 91 -12.28 -10.42 -0.90
N ILE A 92 -11.17 -9.91 -1.39
CA ILE A 92 -10.90 -8.49 -1.58
C ILE A 92 -10.94 -8.19 -3.07
N GLY A 93 -12.11 -7.79 -3.55
CA GLY A 93 -12.28 -7.19 -4.87
C GLY A 93 -12.17 -5.66 -4.83
N ILE A 94 -12.30 -5.04 -6.01
CA ILE A 94 -12.21 -3.58 -6.17
C ILE A 94 -13.24 -2.83 -5.31
N GLU A 95 -14.43 -3.40 -5.14
CA GLU A 95 -15.55 -2.79 -4.38
C GLU A 95 -15.65 -3.33 -2.93
N THR A 96 -14.76 -4.23 -2.51
CA THR A 96 -14.81 -4.78 -1.15
C THR A 96 -14.53 -3.68 -0.14
N CYS A 97 -15.44 -3.51 0.83
CA CYS A 97 -15.24 -2.58 1.94
C CYS A 97 -14.23 -3.16 2.94
N VAL A 98 -12.97 -2.72 2.87
CA VAL A 98 -11.87 -3.20 3.75
C VAL A 98 -11.65 -2.31 4.98
N GLY A 99 -12.32 -1.17 5.10
CA GLY A 99 -12.23 -0.27 6.27
C GLY A 99 -10.78 0.05 6.69
N ASN A 100 -10.49 -0.12 7.98
CA ASN A 100 -9.20 0.08 8.63
C ASN A 100 -8.30 -1.16 8.66
N TRP A 101 -8.67 -2.20 7.93
CA TRP A 101 -7.77 -3.31 7.67
C TRP A 101 -6.71 -2.91 6.64
N LEU A 102 -5.54 -2.50 7.13
CA LEU A 102 -4.47 -1.98 6.28
C LEU A 102 -4.04 -2.99 5.21
N ALA A 103 -3.92 -4.27 5.56
CA ALA A 103 -3.49 -5.29 4.60
C ALA A 103 -4.49 -5.40 3.44
N GLY A 104 -5.80 -5.36 3.73
CA GLY A 104 -6.81 -5.35 2.68
C GLY A 104 -6.78 -4.09 1.81
N ARG A 105 -6.53 -2.91 2.41
CA ARG A 105 -6.31 -1.69 1.62
C ARG A 105 -5.07 -1.77 0.74
N ALA A 106 -3.99 -2.38 1.23
CA ALA A 106 -2.77 -2.56 0.46
C ALA A 106 -3.00 -3.45 -0.77
N VAL A 107 -3.84 -4.48 -0.65
CA VAL A 107 -4.30 -5.29 -1.80
C VAL A 107 -5.12 -4.45 -2.78
N GLN A 108 -6.17 -3.80 -2.29
CA GLN A 108 -7.13 -3.07 -3.16
C GLN A 108 -6.47 -1.89 -3.89
N THR A 109 -5.57 -1.18 -3.21
CA THR A 109 -4.90 0.00 -3.79
C THR A 109 -3.59 -0.35 -4.49
N GLY A 110 -3.04 -1.53 -4.21
CA GLY A 110 -1.70 -1.91 -4.64
C GLY A 110 -0.63 -0.95 -4.13
N ILE A 111 -0.82 -0.33 -2.95
CA ILE A 111 0.07 0.68 -2.35
C ILE A 111 0.32 0.36 -0.87
N ALA A 112 1.54 0.61 -0.38
CA ALA A 112 1.87 0.45 1.03
C ALA A 112 1.13 1.48 1.92
N ASP A 113 0.74 1.07 3.13
CA ASP A 113 -0.04 1.87 4.07
C ASP A 113 0.49 1.73 5.51
N HIS A 114 0.13 2.64 6.40
CA HIS A 114 0.61 2.61 7.79
C HIS A 114 -0.32 3.26 8.80
N ARG A 115 -0.03 2.97 10.06
CA ARG A 115 -0.65 3.55 11.25
C ARG A 115 0.43 4.12 12.17
N THR A 116 0.73 5.39 11.98
CA THR A 116 1.64 6.18 12.83
C THR A 116 0.90 6.83 14.00
N ILE A 117 1.61 7.55 14.88
CA ILE A 117 1.01 8.35 15.96
C ILE A 117 0.01 9.39 15.43
N HIS A 118 0.15 9.80 14.17
CA HIS A 118 -0.70 10.79 13.52
C HIS A 118 -1.93 10.16 12.85
N HIS A 119 -2.09 8.83 12.88
CA HIS A 119 -3.24 8.18 12.29
C HIS A 119 -4.51 8.51 13.08
N VAL A 120 -5.48 9.15 12.41
CA VAL A 120 -6.79 9.44 12.99
C VAL A 120 -7.56 8.13 13.11
N VAL A 121 -7.82 7.69 14.35
CA VAL A 121 -8.62 6.50 14.62
C VAL A 121 -10.07 6.83 14.31
N ASP A 122 -10.63 6.19 13.28
CA ASP A 122 -12.08 6.16 13.11
C ASP A 122 -12.66 5.23 14.18
N GLN A 123 -13.51 5.77 15.06
CA GLN A 123 -13.99 5.05 16.25
C GLN A 123 -15.03 3.97 15.90
N ASP A 124 -15.59 4.00 14.70
CA ASP A 124 -16.63 3.06 14.25
C ASP A 124 -16.08 1.78 13.59
N ASP A 125 -14.75 1.55 13.61
CA ASP A 125 -14.12 0.43 12.93
C ASP A 125 -13.58 -0.67 13.87
N GLN A 126 -14.10 -1.89 13.70
CA GLN A 126 -13.71 -3.08 14.46
C GLN A 126 -12.20 -3.42 14.35
N HIS A 127 -11.54 -3.14 13.21
CA HIS A 127 -10.09 -3.38 13.07
C HIS A 127 -9.25 -2.39 13.88
N SER A 128 -9.79 -1.22 14.19
CA SER A 128 -9.14 -0.28 15.11
C SER A 128 -9.05 -0.83 16.53
N VAL A 129 -10.04 -1.63 16.95
CA VAL A 129 -10.09 -2.29 18.27
C VAL A 129 -9.02 -3.39 18.39
N ASP A 130 -8.86 -4.24 17.37
CA ASP A 130 -7.95 -5.40 17.46
C ASP A 130 -6.46 -5.01 17.51
N VAL A 131 -6.12 -3.94 16.77
CA VAL A 131 -4.77 -3.38 16.70
C VAL A 131 -4.49 -2.55 17.96
N GLY A 132 -5.47 -1.78 18.43
CA GLY A 132 -5.36 -0.95 19.63
C GLY A 132 -4.31 0.16 19.49
N ALA A 133 -3.43 0.28 20.49
CA ALA A 133 -2.35 1.27 20.52
C ALA A 133 -1.13 0.91 19.65
N ARG A 134 -1.16 -0.25 18.98
CA ARG A 134 -0.07 -0.73 18.13
C ARG A 134 0.10 0.15 16.90
N GLY A 135 1.32 0.18 16.42
CA GLY A 135 1.68 0.73 15.13
C GLY A 135 1.71 -0.35 14.05
N GLN A 136 1.48 0.04 12.81
CA GLN A 136 1.47 -0.88 11.67
C GLN A 136 2.09 -0.25 10.43
N LEU A 137 2.80 -1.06 9.67
CA LEU A 137 3.21 -0.81 8.29
C LEU A 137 2.81 -2.04 7.46
N VAL A 138 2.14 -1.84 6.34
CA VAL A 138 1.81 -2.91 5.38
C VAL A 138 2.39 -2.59 4.01
N LEU A 139 2.90 -3.61 3.34
CA LEU A 139 3.55 -3.50 2.04
C LEU A 139 2.99 -4.57 1.09
N PRO A 140 2.35 -4.19 -0.03
CA PRO A 140 2.00 -5.16 -1.06
C PRO A 140 3.28 -5.64 -1.77
N VAL A 141 3.40 -6.94 -1.95
CA VAL A 141 4.56 -7.59 -2.58
C VAL A 141 4.17 -8.06 -3.97
N PHE A 142 4.89 -7.61 -4.97
CA PHE A 142 4.71 -7.97 -6.37
C PHE A 142 5.95 -8.67 -6.92
N PHE A 143 5.75 -9.55 -7.90
CA PHE A 143 6.84 -10.08 -8.71
C PHE A 143 7.37 -8.98 -9.65
N ASP A 144 8.68 -8.83 -9.77
CA ASP A 144 9.28 -7.75 -10.58
C ASP A 144 9.34 -8.09 -12.09
N ASP A 145 9.30 -9.38 -12.43
CA ASP A 145 9.58 -9.89 -13.79
C ASP A 145 8.38 -9.93 -14.76
N SER A 146 7.17 -9.55 -14.34
CA SER A 146 5.98 -9.62 -15.20
C SER A 146 5.51 -8.24 -15.70
N ALA A 147 5.13 -8.17 -16.99
CA ALA A 147 4.50 -6.98 -17.59
C ALA A 147 3.21 -6.56 -16.87
N GLU A 148 2.58 -7.50 -16.17
CA GLU A 148 1.50 -7.27 -15.20
C GLU A 148 2.08 -7.37 -13.78
N ASN A 149 1.90 -6.37 -12.93
CA ASN A 149 2.35 -6.42 -11.54
C ASN A 149 1.53 -7.46 -10.75
N LYS A 150 1.88 -8.74 -10.84
CA LYS A 150 1.16 -9.82 -10.15
C LYS A 150 1.42 -9.72 -8.65
N LEU A 151 0.35 -9.52 -7.88
CA LEU A 151 0.39 -9.44 -6.43
C LEU A 151 0.63 -10.84 -5.83
N ALA A 152 1.68 -10.97 -5.04
CA ALA A 152 1.98 -12.20 -4.32
C ALA A 152 1.38 -12.22 -2.90
N GLY A 153 1.22 -11.06 -2.28
CA GLY A 153 0.66 -10.93 -0.95
C GLY A 153 0.99 -9.60 -0.30
N VAL A 154 0.87 -9.53 1.03
CA VAL A 154 1.14 -8.34 1.83
C VAL A 154 2.03 -8.71 3.01
N ILE A 155 3.14 -8.00 3.17
CA ILE A 155 3.93 -8.02 4.41
C ILE A 155 3.27 -7.06 5.39
N GLU A 156 3.06 -7.51 6.62
CA GLU A 156 2.61 -6.67 7.71
C GLU A 156 3.68 -6.64 8.80
N TYR A 157 4.10 -5.43 9.16
CA TYR A 157 4.96 -5.14 10.28
C TYR A 157 4.17 -4.41 11.36
N VAL A 158 4.08 -5.02 12.55
CA VAL A 158 3.33 -4.49 13.70
C VAL A 158 4.29 -4.19 14.84
N THR A 159 4.16 -3.02 15.44
CA THR A 159 4.95 -2.59 16.61
C THR A 159 4.06 -2.37 17.81
N ASN A 160 4.60 -2.54 19.01
CA ASN A 160 3.83 -2.35 20.26
C ASN A 160 3.28 -0.93 20.42
N VAL A 161 4.05 0.05 19.98
CA VAL A 161 3.68 1.46 19.98
C VAL A 161 3.72 2.00 18.55
N ARG A 162 2.88 2.99 18.27
CA ARG A 162 2.92 3.71 17.00
C ARG A 162 4.21 4.50 16.87
N LYS A 163 4.89 4.37 15.73
CA LYS A 163 6.02 5.23 15.38
C LYS A 163 5.54 6.58 14.83
N GLU A 164 6.41 7.58 14.89
CA GLU A 164 6.20 8.85 14.16
C GLU A 164 6.19 8.60 12.64
N SER A 165 7.10 7.75 12.17
CA SER A 165 7.27 7.41 10.76
C SER A 165 7.70 5.96 10.59
N TYR A 166 7.29 5.37 9.46
CA TYR A 166 7.69 4.02 9.00
C TYR A 166 8.53 4.09 7.72
N VAL A 167 8.98 5.28 7.30
CA VAL A 167 9.71 5.46 6.03
C VAL A 167 10.99 4.62 6.02
N GLU A 168 11.75 4.62 7.11
CA GLU A 168 13.00 3.87 7.15
C GLU A 168 12.78 2.35 7.21
N ASP A 169 11.71 1.91 7.88
CA ASP A 169 11.29 0.50 7.88
C ASP A 169 10.88 0.07 6.46
N PHE A 170 10.10 0.92 5.77
CA PHE A 170 9.72 0.71 4.38
C PHE A 170 10.93 0.60 3.46
N GLU A 171 11.90 1.51 3.58
CA GLU A 171 13.13 1.50 2.78
C GLU A 171 13.94 0.21 3.01
N GLN A 172 13.98 -0.28 4.24
CA GLN A 172 14.63 -1.56 4.52
C GLN A 172 13.92 -2.71 3.79
N PHE A 173 12.58 -2.81 3.86
CA PHE A 173 11.85 -3.82 3.10
C PHE A 173 12.03 -3.67 1.60
N HIS A 174 11.95 -2.44 1.08
CA HIS A 174 12.07 -2.16 -0.34
C HIS A 174 13.40 -2.66 -0.91
N ASN A 175 14.50 -2.36 -0.22
CA ASN A 175 15.83 -2.84 -0.61
C ASN A 175 15.94 -4.36 -0.51
N LEU A 176 15.45 -4.98 0.57
CA LEU A 176 15.51 -6.43 0.74
C LEU A 176 14.65 -7.20 -0.28
N LEU A 177 13.51 -6.62 -0.71
CA LEU A 177 12.66 -7.18 -1.76
C LEU A 177 13.34 -7.10 -3.13
N LYS A 178 13.92 -5.94 -3.46
CA LYS A 178 14.57 -5.68 -4.74
C LYS A 178 15.70 -6.66 -5.03
N ASP A 179 16.50 -7.00 -4.01
CA ASP A 179 17.58 -7.98 -4.12
C ASP A 179 17.09 -9.42 -4.45
N LYS A 180 15.78 -9.65 -4.39
CA LYS A 180 15.14 -10.95 -4.58
C LYS A 180 14.18 -10.98 -5.79
N GLY A 181 14.21 -9.98 -6.66
CA GLY A 181 13.30 -9.90 -7.82
C GLY A 181 11.85 -9.65 -7.42
N LEU A 182 11.63 -9.07 -6.25
CA LEU A 182 10.33 -8.65 -5.75
C LEU A 182 10.32 -7.13 -5.61
N LYS A 183 9.14 -6.54 -5.64
CA LYS A 183 8.97 -5.11 -5.37
C LYS A 183 7.77 -4.85 -4.48
N SER A 184 7.85 -3.75 -3.75
CA SER A 184 6.69 -3.10 -3.15
C SER A 184 6.58 -1.71 -3.74
N THR A 185 5.36 -1.32 -4.06
CA THR A 185 5.02 0.07 -4.39
C THR A 185 5.20 0.96 -3.17
N TYR A 186 5.79 2.13 -3.40
CA TYR A 186 6.07 3.11 -2.36
C TYR A 186 4.77 3.59 -1.68
N MET A 187 4.83 3.87 -0.37
CA MET A 187 3.70 4.44 0.38
C MET A 187 3.17 5.66 -0.36
N GLY A 188 1.85 5.83 -0.45
CA GLY A 188 1.26 6.90 -1.27
C GLY A 188 0.43 7.89 -0.48
N LYS A 189 0.43 9.15 -0.90
CA LYS A 189 -0.50 10.17 -0.39
C LYS A 189 -1.74 10.24 -1.26
N THR A 190 -2.91 10.31 -0.63
CA THR A 190 -4.12 10.65 -1.38
C THR A 190 -4.00 12.10 -1.81
N ILE A 191 -4.03 12.36 -3.10
CA ILE A 191 -4.09 13.72 -3.64
C ILE A 191 -5.55 14.00 -3.97
N LYS A 192 -6.07 15.09 -3.41
CA LYS A 192 -7.38 15.64 -3.78
C LYS A 192 -7.12 16.89 -4.59
N VAL A 193 -7.40 16.84 -5.88
CA VAL A 193 -7.17 17.98 -6.78
C VAL A 193 -8.51 18.58 -7.14
N VAL A 194 -8.64 19.88 -6.97
CA VAL A 194 -9.82 20.65 -7.34
C VAL A 194 -9.52 21.52 -8.56
N TYR A 195 -10.38 21.45 -9.56
CA TYR A 195 -10.32 22.27 -10.77
C TYR A 195 -11.74 22.60 -11.23
N ASP A 196 -12.04 23.88 -11.45
CA ASP A 196 -13.34 24.36 -11.95
C ASP A 196 -14.58 23.79 -11.20
N GLY A 197 -14.47 23.64 -9.88
CA GLY A 197 -15.52 23.07 -9.03
C GLY A 197 -15.53 21.53 -8.96
N ASP A 198 -14.89 20.85 -9.89
CA ASP A 198 -14.73 19.39 -9.89
C ASP A 198 -13.59 18.94 -8.98
N MET A 199 -13.77 17.78 -8.34
CA MET A 199 -12.76 17.18 -7.48
C MET A 199 -12.42 15.76 -7.93
N ILE A 200 -11.15 15.53 -8.20
CA ILE A 200 -10.61 14.19 -8.41
C ILE A 200 -9.80 13.76 -7.19
N LYS A 201 -9.75 12.44 -6.97
CA LYS A 201 -8.91 11.84 -5.94
C LYS A 201 -8.11 10.70 -6.53
N PHE A 202 -6.82 10.67 -6.24
CA PHE A 202 -5.95 9.55 -6.61
C PHE A 202 -4.85 9.38 -5.57
N ARG A 203 -4.30 8.19 -5.44
CA ARG A 203 -3.11 7.95 -4.62
C ARG A 203 -1.88 8.25 -5.47
N LEU A 204 -0.97 9.04 -4.93
CA LEU A 204 0.31 9.37 -5.53
C LEU A 204 1.43 8.78 -4.65
N PRO A 205 2.29 7.89 -5.17
CA PRO A 205 3.43 7.37 -4.41
C PRO A 205 4.29 8.49 -3.83
N LEU A 206 4.85 8.34 -2.63
CA LEU A 206 5.78 9.31 -2.06
C LEU A 206 7.05 9.42 -2.92
N SER A 207 7.41 8.39 -3.67
CA SER A 207 8.52 8.43 -4.63
C SER A 207 8.17 9.12 -5.95
N ALA A 208 6.92 9.54 -6.14
CA ALA A 208 6.47 10.12 -7.40
C ALA A 208 7.15 11.47 -7.65
N LYS A 209 7.48 11.71 -8.92
CA LYS A 209 7.98 13.00 -9.37
C LYS A 209 6.82 13.96 -9.63
N PHE A 210 7.13 15.24 -9.69
CA PHE A 210 6.21 16.29 -10.09
C PHE A 210 5.56 15.98 -11.45
N THR A 211 6.32 15.43 -12.40
CA THR A 211 5.81 15.00 -13.70
C THR A 211 4.78 13.86 -13.62
N ASP A 212 4.95 12.92 -12.69
CA ASP A 212 3.97 11.85 -12.46
C ASP A 212 2.67 12.43 -11.91
N MET A 213 2.77 13.39 -10.98
CA MET A 213 1.60 14.10 -10.45
C MET A 213 0.85 14.85 -11.55
N LEU A 214 1.57 15.63 -12.37
CA LEU A 214 0.97 16.35 -13.50
C LEU A 214 0.29 15.40 -14.49
N ARG A 215 0.91 14.26 -14.81
CA ARG A 215 0.33 13.23 -15.68
C ARG A 215 -1.00 12.72 -15.12
N GLU A 216 -1.08 12.41 -13.82
CA GLU A 216 -2.31 11.93 -13.19
C GLU A 216 -3.42 12.99 -13.17
N VAL A 217 -3.06 14.27 -13.02
CA VAL A 217 -3.98 15.43 -13.09
C VAL A 217 -4.51 15.60 -14.51
N THR A 218 -3.62 15.68 -15.51
CA THR A 218 -3.99 15.86 -16.92
C THR A 218 -4.83 14.69 -17.44
N LYS A 219 -4.48 13.45 -17.07
CA LYS A 219 -5.24 12.25 -17.47
C LYS A 219 -6.69 12.28 -16.98
N ARG A 220 -6.96 12.90 -15.83
CA ARG A 220 -8.29 12.89 -15.20
C ARG A 220 -9.11 14.14 -15.50
N PHE A 221 -8.46 15.28 -15.74
CA PHE A 221 -9.12 16.48 -16.23
C PHE A 221 -8.88 16.61 -17.74
N THR A 222 -9.84 16.13 -18.52
CA THR A 222 -9.78 16.09 -20.00
C THR A 222 -9.54 17.47 -20.64
N GLY A 223 -9.88 18.56 -19.94
CA GLY A 223 -9.65 19.93 -20.40
C GLY A 223 -8.20 20.45 -20.26
N LEU A 224 -7.27 19.68 -19.68
CA LEU A 224 -5.90 20.14 -19.40
C LEU A 224 -4.83 19.62 -20.38
N GLU A 225 -5.17 18.71 -21.30
CA GLU A 225 -4.20 17.99 -22.14
C GLU A 225 -3.31 18.92 -23.00
N ASN A 226 -3.84 20.07 -23.42
CA ASN A 226 -3.13 21.05 -24.24
C ASN A 226 -3.10 22.44 -23.60
N THR A 227 -3.25 22.52 -22.27
CA THR A 227 -3.36 23.79 -21.56
C THR A 227 -2.21 23.95 -20.59
N LYS A 228 -1.64 25.16 -20.53
CA LYS A 228 -0.69 25.48 -19.46
C LYS A 228 -1.46 25.72 -18.18
N PHE A 229 -1.09 24.99 -17.15
CA PHE A 229 -1.66 25.13 -15.82
C PHE A 229 -0.57 24.98 -14.77
N ARG A 230 -0.84 25.50 -13.58
CA ARG A 230 -0.05 25.26 -12.38
C ARG A 230 -0.90 24.56 -11.33
N VAL A 231 -0.22 23.84 -10.45
CA VAL A 231 -0.82 23.16 -9.30
C VAL A 231 -0.32 23.84 -8.03
N GLU A 232 -1.23 24.21 -7.15
CA GLU A 232 -0.93 24.77 -5.84
C GLU A 232 -1.43 23.84 -4.75
N TYR A 233 -0.71 23.72 -3.64
CA TYR A 233 -1.16 23.01 -2.44
C TYR A 233 -1.47 23.98 -1.32
N VAL A 234 -2.38 23.60 -0.43
CA VAL A 234 -2.69 24.38 0.77
C VAL A 234 -1.77 23.93 1.92
N ASP A 235 -0.96 24.85 2.43
CA ASP A 235 0.02 24.60 3.49
C ASP A 235 -0.63 24.49 4.88
N LYS A 236 0.18 24.46 5.96
CA LYS A 236 -0.31 24.40 7.35
C LYS A 236 -0.97 25.67 7.86
N ASN A 237 -0.73 26.78 7.21
CA ASN A 237 -1.29 28.08 7.56
C ASN A 237 -2.51 28.42 6.68
N GLY A 238 -2.93 27.50 5.80
CA GLY A 238 -4.01 27.74 4.85
C GLY A 238 -3.57 28.53 3.61
N VAL A 239 -2.27 28.70 3.39
CA VAL A 239 -1.70 29.43 2.26
C VAL A 239 -1.59 28.50 1.06
N CYS A 240 -2.07 28.96 -0.10
CA CYS A 240 -1.83 28.27 -1.37
C CYS A 240 -0.41 28.54 -1.85
N LEU A 241 0.37 27.47 -2.03
CA LEU A 241 1.76 27.54 -2.48
C LEU A 241 1.92 26.72 -3.77
N PRO A 242 2.63 27.25 -4.79
CA PRO A 242 2.84 26.53 -6.04
C PRO A 242 3.74 25.31 -5.84
N ILE A 243 3.38 24.19 -6.49
CA ILE A 243 4.25 23.03 -6.65
C ILE A 243 4.94 23.17 -7.99
N SER A 244 6.24 23.49 -7.96
CA SER A 244 7.03 23.75 -9.17
C SER A 244 8.18 22.76 -9.39
N SER A 245 8.43 21.85 -8.44
CA SER A 245 9.52 20.88 -8.53
C SER A 245 9.26 19.62 -7.69
N ASP A 246 10.09 18.60 -7.91
CA ASP A 246 10.10 17.37 -7.12
C ASP A 246 10.33 17.68 -5.63
N GLU A 247 11.26 18.58 -5.30
CA GLU A 247 11.56 18.95 -3.91
C GLU A 247 10.35 19.56 -3.20
N VAL A 248 9.60 20.43 -3.88
CA VAL A 248 8.40 21.06 -3.31
C VAL A 248 7.29 20.02 -3.10
N LEU A 249 7.11 19.10 -4.05
CA LEU A 249 6.16 18.00 -3.92
C LEU A 249 6.50 17.11 -2.71
N GLN A 250 7.79 16.80 -2.52
CA GLN A 250 8.25 16.01 -1.37
C GLN A 250 8.01 16.73 -0.04
N ILE A 251 8.28 18.04 0.04
CA ILE A 251 7.98 18.84 1.24
C ILE A 251 6.48 18.79 1.54
N CYS A 252 5.64 18.99 0.52
CA CYS A 252 4.19 18.92 0.66
C CYS A 252 3.69 17.56 1.19
N MET A 253 4.26 16.46 0.67
CA MET A 253 3.93 15.10 1.12
C MET A 253 4.39 14.83 2.56
N LYS A 254 5.57 15.33 2.95
CA LYS A 254 6.07 15.24 4.33
C LYS A 254 5.21 16.05 5.30
N ASP A 255 4.90 17.30 4.96
CA ASP A 255 4.05 18.19 5.78
C ASP A 255 2.65 17.61 6.00
N SER A 256 2.06 16.99 4.98
CA SER A 256 0.78 16.29 5.11
C SER A 256 0.87 15.08 6.04
N SER A 257 1.97 14.33 6.01
CA SER A 257 2.21 13.20 6.92
C SER A 257 2.29 13.61 8.38
N LEU A 258 3.00 14.70 8.69
CA LEU A 258 3.15 15.21 10.05
C LEU A 258 1.81 15.65 10.67
N LYS A 259 0.85 16.08 9.84
CA LYS A 259 -0.49 16.49 10.29
C LYS A 259 -1.46 15.32 10.52
N GLY A 260 -1.07 14.09 10.18
CA GLY A 260 -2.03 12.98 10.14
C GLY A 260 -3.09 13.11 9.05
N ALA A 261 -2.88 14.02 8.10
CA ALA A 261 -3.80 14.21 7.00
C ALA A 261 -3.67 13.02 6.02
N ASN A 262 -4.78 12.30 5.83
CA ASN A 262 -4.85 11.19 4.88
C ASN A 262 -4.75 11.64 3.42
N PHE A 263 -4.85 12.94 3.18
CA PHE A 263 -4.78 13.53 1.85
C PHE A 263 -4.09 14.89 1.82
N ILE A 264 -3.58 15.24 0.64
CA ILE A 264 -3.10 16.57 0.28
C ILE A 264 -4.18 17.22 -0.58
N LYS A 265 -4.63 18.41 -0.22
CA LYS A 265 -5.54 19.19 -1.05
C LYS A 265 -4.71 20.09 -1.97
N MET A 266 -4.99 19.97 -3.26
CA MET A 266 -4.37 20.76 -4.32
C MET A 266 -5.43 21.45 -5.17
N HIS A 267 -5.05 22.54 -5.81
CA HIS A 267 -5.87 23.33 -6.70
C HIS A 267 -5.13 23.52 -8.02
N VAL A 268 -5.85 23.35 -9.13
CA VAL A 268 -5.34 23.63 -10.47
C VAL A 268 -5.79 25.03 -10.88
N TYR A 269 -4.85 25.80 -11.43
CA TYR A 269 -5.11 27.12 -12.02
C TYR A 269 -4.55 27.17 -13.43
N LEU A 270 -5.36 27.66 -14.37
CA LEU A 270 -4.87 27.92 -15.73
C LEU A 270 -3.86 29.06 -15.71
N GLU A 271 -2.77 28.91 -16.44
CA GLU A 271 -1.85 30.00 -16.68
C GLU A 271 -2.41 30.85 -17.82
N HIS A 272 -2.72 32.12 -17.54
CA HIS A 272 -3.09 33.06 -18.59
C HIS A 272 -1.88 33.27 -19.51
N ILE A 273 -2.01 32.86 -20.77
CA ILE A 273 -1.13 33.35 -21.83
C ILE A 273 -1.54 34.79 -22.07
N VAL A 274 -0.76 35.73 -21.52
CA VAL A 274 -0.86 37.14 -21.93
C VAL A 274 -0.32 37.19 -23.36
N PHE A 275 -1.22 37.28 -24.32
CA PHE A 275 -0.89 37.60 -25.71
C PHE A 275 -0.56 39.10 -25.84
#